data_AF-A0A7J0AE07-F1
#
_entry.id   AF-A0A7J0AE07-F1
#
_cell.length_a   1.000
_cell.length_b   1.000
_cell.length_c   1.000
_cell.angle_alpha   90.00
_cell.angle_beta   90.00
_cell.angle_gamma   90.00
#
_symmetry.space_group_name_H-M   'P 1'
#
loop_
_entity.id
_entity.type
_entity.pdbx_description
1 polymer ?
#
loop_
_entity_poly.entity_id
_entity_poly.type
_entity_poly.pdbx_seq_one_letter_code
_entity_poly.pdbx_strand_id
1 'polypeptide(L)'
;MEYYITIEGRTVGPMTKEQIFAYKVTEKTPVSVDGGEWAPLFTFPELQQLLAAGRSVGNCGQTDKDKTAAGVLAILIGTLGIHYFYIGKTEAGIFTILLSLVTCGLWGIITLIQGIMMLTMSQEEFEHKYVLSPSKFPIF
;
A
#
# COMPACT_ATOMS: atom_id res chain seq x y z
N MET A 1 17.66 -25.62 14.49
CA MET A 1 18.43 -25.01 13.40
C MET A 1 18.54 -23.54 13.74
N GLU A 2 19.77 -23.07 13.92
CA GLU A 2 20.04 -21.65 14.13
C GLU A 2 20.24 -20.99 12.77
N TYR A 3 19.66 -19.81 12.57
CA TYR A 3 19.75 -19.09 11.32
C TYR A 3 20.49 -17.77 11.51
N TYR A 4 21.27 -17.40 10.51
CA TYR A 4 21.97 -16.14 10.39
C TYR A 4 21.54 -15.48 9.08
N ILE A 5 21.27 -14.18 9.11
CA ILE A 5 20.92 -13.41 7.91
C ILE A 5 21.83 -12.20 7.77
N THR A 6 22.02 -11.74 6.53
CA THR A 6 22.74 -10.49 6.26
C THR A 6 21.76 -9.39 5.85
N ILE A 7 21.64 -8.35 6.67
CA ILE A 7 20.81 -7.16 6.40
C ILE A 7 21.74 -5.95 6.32
N GLU A 8 21.74 -5.25 5.17
CA GLU A 8 22.57 -4.06 4.96
C GLU A 8 24.07 -4.28 5.24
N GLY A 9 24.56 -5.50 4.97
CA GLY A 9 25.96 -5.89 5.20
C GLY A 9 26.30 -6.25 6.65
N ARG A 10 25.32 -6.29 7.57
CA ARG A 10 25.50 -6.77 8.94
C ARG A 10 24.94 -8.19 9.09
N THR A 11 25.76 -9.07 9.64
CA THR A 11 25.33 -10.41 10.04
C THR A 11 24.55 -10.33 11.35
N VAL A 12 23.34 -10.88 11.35
CA VAL A 12 22.46 -10.97 12.52
C VAL A 12 22.10 -12.44 12.76
N GLY A 13 22.18 -12.88 14.01
CA GLY A 13 21.93 -14.26 14.46
C GLY A 13 22.69 -14.59 15.76
N PRO A 14 22.58 -15.82 16.30
CA PRO A 14 21.67 -16.89 15.89
C PRO A 14 20.21 -16.55 16.22
N MET A 15 19.31 -16.80 15.29
CA MET A 15 17.87 -16.61 15.49
C MET A 15 17.07 -17.80 14.97
N THR A 16 15.83 -17.95 15.42
CA THR A 16 14.90 -18.96 14.92
C THR A 16 14.31 -18.55 13.57
N LYS A 17 13.83 -19.51 12.78
CA LYS A 17 13.21 -19.27 11.46
C LYS A 17 12.05 -18.27 11.52
N GLU A 18 11.29 -18.26 12.62
CA GLU A 18 10.19 -17.32 12.85
C GLU A 18 10.70 -15.90 13.10
N GLN A 19 11.79 -15.75 13.85
CA GLN A 19 12.39 -14.45 14.17
C GLN A 19 13.03 -13.77 12.96
N ILE A 20 13.46 -14.53 11.94
CA ILE A 20 13.95 -13.99 10.67
C ILE A 20 12.92 -13.07 10.01
N PHE A 21 11.62 -13.39 10.12
CA PHE A 21 10.53 -12.63 9.51
C PHE A 21 10.20 -11.33 10.25
N ALA A 22 10.74 -11.11 11.45
CA ALA A 22 10.65 -9.81 12.11
C ALA A 22 11.49 -8.75 11.39
N TYR A 23 12.43 -9.17 10.53
CA TYR A 23 13.22 -8.29 9.67
C TYR A 23 12.60 -8.17 8.28
N LYS A 24 12.91 -7.07 7.58
CA LYS A 24 12.58 -6.91 6.14
C LYS A 24 13.47 -7.80 5.28
N VAL A 25 13.21 -9.11 5.31
CA VAL A 25 13.90 -10.12 4.49
C VAL A 25 13.26 -10.27 3.12
N THR A 26 14.09 -10.51 2.10
CA THR A 26 13.69 -10.73 0.71
C THR A 26 14.14 -12.11 0.23
N GLU A 27 13.60 -12.58 -0.90
CA GLU A 27 13.96 -13.89 -1.48
C GLU A 27 15.46 -14.01 -1.78
N LYS A 28 16.13 -12.88 -2.06
CA LYS A 28 17.56 -12.80 -2.34
C LYS A 28 18.42 -12.59 -1.10
N THR A 29 17.81 -12.45 0.09
CA THR A 29 18.57 -12.21 1.31
C THR A 29 19.45 -13.43 1.62
N PRO A 30 20.76 -13.24 1.86
CA PRO A 30 21.65 -14.34 2.24
C PRO A 30 21.28 -14.86 3.63
N VAL A 31 21.09 -16.17 3.72
CA VAL A 31 20.81 -16.92 4.94
C VAL A 31 21.87 -18.00 5.11
N SER A 32 22.38 -18.15 6.31
CA SER A 32 23.26 -19.26 6.71
C SER A 32 22.58 -20.05 7.81
N VAL A 33 22.62 -21.38 7.70
CA VAL A 33 22.06 -22.32 8.68
C VAL A 33 23.22 -22.89 9.49
N ASP A 34 23.15 -22.79 10.81
CA ASP A 34 24.16 -23.33 11.74
C ASP A 34 25.57 -22.72 11.54
N GLY A 35 25.65 -21.54 10.92
CA GLY A 35 26.92 -20.91 10.54
C GLY A 35 27.62 -21.57 9.35
N GLY A 36 26.90 -22.42 8.60
CA GLY A 36 27.36 -23.04 7.36
C GLY A 36 27.37 -22.10 6.15
N GLU A 37 27.28 -22.69 4.95
CA GLU A 37 27.37 -21.97 3.69
C GLU A 37 26.23 -20.95 3.52
N TRP A 38 26.57 -19.78 2.99
CA TRP A 38 25.61 -18.71 2.74
C TRP A 38 24.84 -19.00 1.46
N ALA A 39 23.56 -19.30 1.61
CA ALA A 39 22.65 -19.50 0.49
C ALA A 39 21.53 -18.46 0.52
N PRO A 40 21.02 -18.03 -0.63
CA PRO A 40 19.87 -17.12 -0.66
C PRO A 40 18.62 -17.79 -0.07
N LEU A 41 17.72 -16.98 0.49
CA LEU A 41 16.53 -17.45 1.20
C LEU A 41 15.65 -18.39 0.35
N PHE A 42 15.57 -18.17 -0.97
CA PHE A 42 14.83 -19.03 -1.89
C PHE A 42 15.33 -20.48 -1.98
N THR A 43 16.59 -20.75 -1.60
CA THR A 43 17.14 -22.11 -1.59
C THR A 43 16.52 -22.96 -0.48
N PHE A 44 15.94 -22.32 0.53
CA PHE A 44 15.32 -22.97 1.67
C PHE A 44 13.79 -23.01 1.49
N PRO A 45 13.19 -24.17 1.15
CA PRO A 45 11.74 -24.26 0.90
C PRO A 45 10.91 -23.89 2.15
N GLU A 46 11.44 -24.15 3.34
CA GLU A 46 10.79 -23.81 4.62
C GLU A 46 10.67 -22.29 4.82
N LEU A 47 11.74 -21.55 4.52
CA LEU A 47 11.75 -20.09 4.60
C LEU A 47 10.92 -19.48 3.47
N GLN A 48 10.90 -20.10 2.29
CA GLN A 48 10.04 -19.67 1.18
C GLN A 48 8.56 -19.81 1.56
N GLN A 49 8.17 -20.92 2.21
CA GLN A 49 6.79 -21.13 2.63
C GLN A 49 6.36 -20.18 3.74
N LEU A 50 7.24 -19.90 4.71
CA LEU A 50 6.99 -18.90 5.74
C LEU A 50 6.96 -17.47 5.18
N LEU A 51 7.80 -17.14 4.19
CA LEU A 51 7.75 -15.84 3.50
C LEU A 51 6.46 -15.70 2.70
N ALA A 52 6.04 -16.76 2.01
CA ALA A 52 4.77 -16.79 1.28
C ALA A 52 3.58 -16.67 2.24
N ALA A 53 3.61 -17.38 3.37
CA ALA A 53 2.60 -17.28 4.42
C ALA A 53 2.59 -15.88 5.08
N GLY A 54 3.75 -15.29 5.32
CA GLY A 54 3.91 -13.93 5.86
C GLY A 54 3.50 -12.84 4.86
N ARG A 55 3.79 -12.98 3.56
CA ARG A 55 3.29 -12.09 2.49
C ARG A 55 1.79 -12.20 2.32
N SER A 56 1.21 -13.38 2.52
CA SER A 56 -0.25 -13.56 2.54
C SER A 56 -0.91 -12.73 3.65
N VAL A 57 -0.19 -12.51 4.75
CA VAL A 57 -0.60 -11.63 5.86
C VAL A 57 -0.10 -10.18 5.66
N GLY A 58 0.86 -9.92 4.78
CA GLY A 58 1.35 -8.58 4.45
C GLY A 58 0.34 -7.71 3.68
N ASN A 59 -0.73 -8.30 3.15
CA ASN A 59 -1.80 -7.57 2.46
C ASN A 59 -2.97 -7.18 3.38
N CYS A 60 -2.87 -7.41 4.70
CA CYS A 60 -3.93 -7.00 5.63
C CYS A 60 -3.96 -5.48 5.91
N GLY A 61 -3.03 -4.72 5.33
CA GLY A 61 -3.01 -3.25 5.37
C GLY A 61 -3.27 -2.56 4.03
N GLN A 62 -3.22 -3.31 2.91
CA GLN A 62 -3.53 -2.76 1.60
C GLN A 62 -5.01 -2.98 1.32
N THR A 63 -5.76 -1.90 1.23
CA THR A 63 -7.16 -2.00 0.85
C THR A 63 -7.23 -2.38 -0.64
N ASP A 64 -8.27 -3.10 -1.06
CA ASP A 64 -8.53 -3.49 -2.45
C ASP A 64 -8.83 -2.29 -3.40
N LYS A 65 -8.43 -1.07 -3.03
CA LYS A 65 -8.74 0.18 -3.74
C LYS A 65 -7.46 0.70 -4.35
N ASP A 66 -7.41 0.68 -5.68
CA ASP A 66 -6.29 1.20 -6.44
C ASP A 66 -6.35 2.73 -6.50
N LYS A 67 -5.25 3.40 -6.09
CA LYS A 67 -5.12 4.86 -6.25
C LYS A 67 -5.23 5.28 -7.71
N THR A 68 -4.73 4.43 -8.62
CA THR A 68 -4.71 4.70 -10.06
C THR A 68 -6.12 4.71 -10.61
N ALA A 69 -6.95 3.75 -10.21
CA ALA A 69 -8.36 3.75 -10.54
C ALA A 69 -9.02 5.02 -9.99
N ALA A 70 -8.85 5.33 -8.70
CA ALA A 70 -9.42 6.53 -8.09
C ALA A 70 -9.02 7.83 -8.80
N GLY A 71 -7.75 7.98 -9.18
CA GLY A 71 -7.23 9.13 -9.92
C GLY A 71 -7.77 9.25 -11.35
N VAL A 72 -7.84 8.13 -12.08
CA VAL A 72 -8.42 8.11 -13.44
C VAL A 72 -9.93 8.42 -13.39
N LEU A 73 -10.66 7.86 -12.43
CA LEU A 73 -12.08 8.17 -12.22
C LEU A 73 -12.29 9.67 -11.89
N ALA A 74 -11.37 10.28 -11.14
CA ALA A 74 -11.41 11.70 -10.84
C ALA A 74 -11.13 12.58 -12.08
N ILE A 75 -10.30 12.14 -13.02
CA ILE A 75 -10.03 12.91 -14.25
C ILE A 75 -11.20 12.80 -15.25
N LEU A 76 -11.71 11.59 -15.47
CA LEU A 76 -12.77 11.36 -16.47
C LEU A 76 -14.14 11.83 -16.00
N ILE A 77 -14.46 11.60 -14.72
CA ILE A 77 -15.81 11.83 -14.16
C ILE A 77 -15.73 12.51 -12.78
N GLY A 78 -14.73 13.38 -12.58
CA GLY A 78 -14.47 14.10 -11.33
C GLY A 78 -15.58 15.04 -10.90
N THR A 79 -16.23 15.71 -11.87
CA THR A 79 -17.34 16.66 -11.63
C THR A 79 -18.58 16.00 -11.01
N LEU A 80 -18.72 14.68 -11.15
CA LEU A 80 -19.78 13.89 -10.50
C LEU A 80 -19.33 13.27 -9.16
N GLY A 81 -18.07 13.44 -8.75
CA GLY A 81 -17.57 12.93 -7.46
C GLY A 81 -17.37 11.41 -7.37
N ILE A 82 -17.38 10.67 -8.49
CA ILE A 82 -17.35 9.19 -8.52
C ILE A 82 -16.14 8.60 -7.80
N HIS A 83 -14.99 9.25 -7.89
CA HIS A 83 -13.77 8.83 -7.19
C HIS A 83 -13.95 8.76 -5.66
N TYR A 84 -14.74 9.65 -5.04
CA TYR A 84 -15.04 9.56 -3.61
C TYR A 84 -15.97 8.38 -3.27
N PHE A 85 -16.92 8.05 -4.16
CA PHE A 85 -17.75 6.85 -4.01
C PHE A 85 -16.92 5.57 -4.13
N TYR A 86 -15.92 5.53 -5.03
CA TYR A 86 -15.00 4.40 -5.16
C TYR A 86 -14.24 4.11 -3.86
N ILE A 87 -13.79 5.17 -3.17
CA ILE A 87 -13.06 5.05 -1.92
C ILE A 87 -14.00 4.74 -0.72
N GLY A 88 -15.32 4.84 -0.90
CA GLY A 88 -16.33 4.59 0.14
C GLY A 88 -16.72 5.84 0.93
N LYS A 89 -16.34 7.04 0.48
CA LYS A 89 -16.68 8.33 1.09
C LYS A 89 -17.88 8.97 0.39
N THR A 90 -19.04 8.35 0.57
CA THR A 90 -20.33 8.75 -0.03
C THR A 90 -20.71 10.20 0.32
N GLU A 91 -20.46 10.65 1.56
CA GLU A 91 -20.75 12.04 1.98
C GLU A 91 -19.95 13.06 1.15
N ALA A 92 -18.66 12.81 0.90
CA ALA A 92 -17.81 13.66 0.06
C ALA A 92 -18.23 13.64 -1.41
N GLY A 93 -18.64 12.48 -1.93
CA GLY A 93 -19.17 12.34 -3.29
C GLY A 93 -20.41 13.20 -3.52
N ILE A 94 -21.38 13.12 -2.60
CA ILE A 94 -22.62 13.93 -2.65
C ILE A 94 -22.30 15.43 -2.58
N PHE A 95 -21.38 15.82 -1.70
CA PHE A 95 -21.00 17.22 -1.54
C PHE A 95 -20.31 17.77 -2.79
N THR A 96 -19.50 16.94 -3.46
CA THR A 96 -18.86 17.28 -4.74
C THR A 96 -19.91 17.54 -5.83
N ILE A 97 -20.97 16.73 -5.90
CA ILE A 97 -22.10 16.96 -6.82
C ILE A 97 -22.82 18.27 -6.50
N LEU A 98 -23.11 18.54 -5.23
CA LEU A 98 -23.75 19.78 -4.79
C LEU A 98 -22.91 21.00 -5.15
N LEU A 99 -21.60 20.97 -4.87
CA LEU A 99 -20.66 22.04 -5.23
C LEU A 99 -20.56 22.22 -6.74
N SER A 100 -20.50 21.13 -7.50
CA SER A 100 -20.49 21.16 -8.97
C SER A 100 -21.75 21.81 -9.53
N LEU A 101 -22.93 21.54 -8.95
CA LEU A 101 -24.19 22.19 -9.33
C LEU A 101 -24.23 23.67 -8.95
N VAL A 102 -23.79 24.03 -7.73
CA VAL A 102 -23.78 25.43 -7.26
C VAL A 102 -22.77 26.29 -8.03
N THR A 103 -21.62 25.72 -8.37
CA THR A 103 -20.54 26.43 -9.08
C THR A 103 -20.63 26.32 -10.60
N CYS A 104 -21.72 25.76 -11.14
CA CYS A 104 -21.91 25.53 -12.58
C CYS A 104 -20.71 24.79 -13.22
N GLY A 105 -20.17 23.77 -12.53
CA GLY A 105 -19.08 22.93 -13.00
C GLY A 105 -17.67 23.50 -12.79
N LEU A 106 -17.51 24.70 -12.21
CA LEU A 106 -16.20 25.27 -11.90
C LEU A 106 -15.40 24.40 -10.90
N TRP A 107 -16.11 23.66 -10.05
CA TRP A 107 -15.54 22.67 -9.13
C TRP A 107 -14.75 21.54 -9.84
N GLY A 108 -14.98 21.34 -11.15
CA GLY A 108 -14.27 20.34 -11.95
C GLY A 108 -12.75 20.50 -11.96
N ILE A 109 -12.24 21.74 -11.91
CA ILE A 109 -10.80 22.04 -11.92
C ILE A 109 -10.15 21.52 -10.63
N ILE A 110 -10.81 21.68 -9.48
CA ILE A 110 -10.32 21.19 -8.19
C ILE A 110 -10.26 19.66 -8.21
N THR A 111 -11.32 19.01 -8.71
CA THR A 111 -11.35 17.54 -8.83
C THR A 111 -10.32 17.00 -9.81
N LEU A 112 -9.97 17.76 -10.86
CA LEU A 112 -8.92 17.40 -11.80
C LEU A 112 -7.54 17.43 -11.12
N ILE A 113 -7.25 18.49 -10.36
CA ILE A 113 -6.02 18.60 -9.57
C ILE A 113 -5.94 17.48 -8.54
N GLN A 114 -7.05 17.15 -7.87
CA GLN A 114 -7.16 16.02 -6.95
C GLN A 114 -6.85 14.69 -7.64
N GLY A 115 -7.38 14.48 -8.85
CA GLY A 115 -7.12 13.30 -9.66
C GLY A 115 -5.63 13.13 -9.97
N ILE A 116 -4.97 14.21 -10.42
CA ILE A 116 -3.53 14.21 -10.67
C ILE A 116 -2.75 13.94 -9.37
N MET A 117 -3.13 14.56 -8.26
CA MET A 117 -2.50 14.34 -6.95
C MET A 117 -2.58 12.86 -6.54
N MET A 118 -3.74 12.22 -6.68
CA MET A 118 -3.93 10.79 -6.41
C MET A 118 -3.08 9.88 -7.30
N LEU A 119 -2.82 10.29 -8.55
CA LEU A 119 -1.91 9.55 -9.44
C LEU A 119 -0.44 9.72 -9.05
N THR A 120 -0.06 10.87 -8.51
CA THR A 120 1.33 11.18 -8.15
C THR A 120 1.77 10.67 -6.77
N MET A 121 0.84 10.41 -5.85
CA MET A 121 1.17 9.90 -4.50
C MET A 121 1.46 8.39 -4.50
N SER A 122 2.10 7.88 -3.44
CA SER A 122 2.30 6.43 -3.25
C SER A 122 0.99 5.72 -2.83
N GLN A 123 0.93 4.39 -3.01
CA GLN A 123 -0.26 3.61 -2.61
C GLN A 123 -0.46 3.65 -1.09
N GLU A 124 0.62 3.57 -0.32
CA GLU A 124 0.59 3.67 1.14
C GLU A 124 0.04 5.03 1.61
N GLU A 125 0.46 6.14 1.00
CA GLU A 125 -0.06 7.47 1.31
C GLU A 125 -1.54 7.62 0.97
N PHE A 126 -1.97 7.05 -0.17
CA PHE A 126 -3.37 7.06 -0.56
C PHE A 126 -4.24 6.31 0.45
N GLU A 127 -3.80 5.13 0.87
CA GLU A 127 -4.52 4.31 1.84
C GLU A 127 -4.60 5.00 3.19
N HIS A 128 -3.49 5.51 3.69
CA HIS A 128 -3.45 6.23 4.96
C HIS A 128 -4.37 7.46 4.96
N LYS A 129 -4.38 8.23 3.86
CA LYS A 129 -5.08 9.51 3.78
C LYS A 129 -6.55 9.39 3.39
N TYR A 130 -6.88 8.50 2.46
CA TYR A 130 -8.22 8.43 1.90
C TYR A 130 -9.04 7.25 2.43
N VAL A 131 -8.39 6.14 2.79
CA VAL A 131 -9.08 4.89 3.19
C VAL A 131 -9.11 4.74 4.71
N LEU A 132 -7.93 4.78 5.35
CA LEU A 132 -7.76 4.58 6.79
C LEU A 132 -8.12 5.82 7.60
N SER A 133 -8.07 7.00 6.98
CA SER A 133 -8.44 8.24 7.66
C SER A 133 -9.95 8.29 7.92
N PRO A 134 -10.39 8.44 9.19
CA PRO A 134 -11.82 8.60 9.55
C PRO A 134 -12.40 9.94 9.07
N SER A 135 -11.58 10.80 8.46
CA SER A 135 -12.00 12.08 7.91
C SER A 135 -12.98 11.89 6.75
N LYS A 136 -14.18 12.44 6.93
CA LYS A 136 -15.29 12.38 5.96
C LYS A 136 -15.03 13.15 4.67
N PHE A 137 -14.14 14.15 4.72
CA PHE A 137 -13.80 15.03 3.59
C PHE A 137 -12.28 15.16 3.43
N PRO A 138 -11.60 14.18 2.82
CA PRO A 138 -10.20 14.32 2.42
C PRO A 138 -10.16 15.15 1.14
N ILE A 139 -10.38 16.45 1.27
CA ILE A 139 -10.19 17.40 0.17
C ILE A 139 -8.70 17.78 0.06
N PHE A 140 -7.92 17.61 1.14
CA PHE A 140 -6.47 17.78 1.16
C PHE A 140 -5.80 16.93 2.24
#